data_AF-A0A926EK42-F1
#
_entry.id   AF-A0A926EK42-F1
#
_cell.length_a   1.000
_cell.length_b   1.000
_cell.length_c   1.000
_cell.angle_alpha   90.00
_cell.angle_beta   90.00
_cell.angle_gamma   90.00
#
_symmetry.space_group_name_H-M   'P 1'
#
loop_
_entity.id
_entity.type
_entity.pdbx_description
1 polymer ?
#
loop_
_entity_poly.entity_id
_entity_poly.type
_entity_poly.pdbx_seq_one_letter_code
_entity_poly.pdbx_strand_id
1 'polypeptide(L)' 'MKKCMYCNQPIEDKGYNHKIGYFCSEEHFEKYCDTLLKEELALLMHSICPCSDDGEE' A
#
# COMPACT_ATOMS: atom_id res chain seq x y z
N MET A 1 4.75 5.99 -15.97
CA MET A 1 5.77 5.71 -14.93
C MET A 1 5.07 5.63 -13.59
N LYS A 2 5.32 4.57 -12.82
CA LYS A 2 4.78 4.45 -11.45
C LYS A 2 5.63 5.31 -10.52
N LYS A 3 5.05 5.82 -9.43
CA LYS A 3 5.76 6.58 -8.40
C LYS A 3 5.67 5.84 -7.08
N CYS A 4 6.75 5.90 -6.31
CA CYS A 4 6.75 5.35 -4.96
C CYS A 4 5.86 6.20 -4.05
N MET A 5 4.91 5.58 -3.35
CA MET A 5 4.01 6.31 -2.45
C MET A 5 4.70 6.89 -1.22
N TYR A 6 5.89 6.37 -0.86
CA TYR A 6 6.69 6.88 0.26
C TYR A 6 7.58 8.08 -0.14
N CYS A 7 8.51 7.88 -1.08
CA CYS A 7 9.50 8.89 -1.44
C CYS A 7 9.11 9.77 -2.64
N ASN A 8 7.96 9.51 -3.26
CA ASN A 8 7.43 10.20 -4.44
C ASN A 8 8.35 10.19 -5.69
N GLN A 9 9.43 9.41 -5.65
CA GLN A 9 10.34 9.24 -6.78
C GLN A 9 9.72 8.33 -7.86
N PRO A 10 10.04 8.56 -9.14
CA PRO A 10 9.68 7.63 -10.20
C PRO A 10 10.33 6.26 -9.97
N ILE A 11 9.58 5.20 -10.23
CA ILE A 11 10.07 3.82 -10.19
C ILE A 11 10.54 3.48 -11.60
N GLU A 12 11.85 3.38 -11.77
CA GLU A 12 12.50 3.18 -13.07
C GLU A 12 12.53 1.70 -13.53
N ASP A 13 12.45 0.75 -12.60
CA ASP A 13 12.55 -0.71 -12.88
C ASP A 13 11.44 -1.53 -12.16
N LYS A 14 11.70 -2.80 -11.83
CA LYS A 14 10.84 -3.70 -11.06
C LYS A 14 10.73 -3.27 -9.61
N GLY A 15 9.98 -2.20 -9.36
CA GLY A 15 9.61 -1.78 -8.02
C GLY A 15 8.74 -2.81 -7.29
N TYR A 16 8.65 -2.66 -5.98
CA TYR A 16 7.79 -3.46 -5.13
C TYR A 16 6.31 -3.10 -5.39
N ASN A 17 5.57 -4.05 -5.96
CA ASN A 17 4.16 -3.91 -6.29
C ASN A 17 3.31 -4.57 -5.21
N HIS A 18 2.61 -3.78 -4.42
CA HIS A 18 1.69 -4.25 -3.40
C HIS A 18 0.25 -3.91 -3.80
N LYS A 19 -0.74 -4.63 -3.24
CA LYS A 19 -2.16 -4.32 -3.49
C LYS A 19 -2.55 -2.90 -3.05
N ILE A 20 -1.81 -2.32 -2.09
CA ILE A 20 -2.01 -0.94 -1.63
C ILE A 20 -1.44 0.12 -2.59
N GLY A 21 -0.50 -0.26 -3.47
CA GLY A 21 0.25 0.70 -4.29
C GLY A 21 1.66 0.26 -4.68
N TYR A 22 2.43 1.22 -5.22
CA TYR A 22 3.76 0.97 -5.77
C TYR A 22 4.86 1.60 -4.92
N PHE A 23 5.95 0.85 -4.72
CA PHE A 23 7.09 1.26 -3.89
C PHE A 23 8.42 0.95 -4.58
N CYS A 24 9.48 1.65 -4.19
CA CYS A 24 10.84 1.33 -4.65
C CYS A 24 11.30 -0.03 -4.12
N SER A 25 10.92 -0.37 -2.88
CA SER A 25 11.30 -1.58 -2.15
C SER A 25 10.26 -1.90 -1.06
N GLU A 26 10.37 -3.09 -0.47
CA GLU A 26 9.59 -3.47 0.71
C GLU A 26 9.82 -2.52 1.89
N GLU A 27 11.06 -2.07 2.11
CA GLU A 27 11.40 -1.09 3.15
C GLU A 27 10.60 0.21 3.01
N HIS A 28 10.39 0.70 1.78
CA HIS A 28 9.57 1.88 1.54
C HIS A 28 8.07 1.63 1.78
N PHE A 29 7.61 0.39 1.59
CA PHE A 29 6.25 0.01 1.95
C PHE A 29 6.08 -0.01 3.48
N GLU A 30 7.00 -0.63 4.23
CA GLU A 30 6.99 -0.66 5.69
C GLU A 30 7.02 0.77 6.27
N LYS A 31 7.95 1.61 5.81
CA LYS A 31 8.02 3.02 6.22
C LYS A 31 6.76 3.81 5.89
N TYR A 32 6.13 3.54 4.74
CA TYR A 32 4.86 4.16 4.40
C TYR A 32 3.76 3.74 5.38
N CYS A 33 3.65 2.44 5.70
CA CYS A 33 2.73 1.95 6.70
C CYS A 33 2.96 2.59 8.09
N ASP A 34 4.22 2.80 8.48
CA ASP A 34 4.57 3.52 9.72
C ASP A 34 4.18 5.00 9.71
N THR A 35 4.07 5.63 8.53
CA THR A 35 3.59 7.02 8.41
C THR A 35 2.07 7.17 8.51
N LEU A 36 1.33 6.07 8.35
CA LEU A 36 -0.13 6.07 8.43
C LEU A 36 -0.59 5.95 9.87
N LEU A 37 -1.72 6.57 10.20
CA LEU A 37 -2.40 6.27 11.45
C LEU A 37 -2.90 4.82 11.43
N LYS A 38 -2.98 4.19 12.61
CA LYS A 38 -3.45 2.80 12.73
C LYS A 38 -4.81 2.58 12.06
N GLU A 39 -5.70 3.57 12.14
CA GLU A 39 -7.03 3.55 11.53
C GLU A 39 -6.95 3.62 10.00
N GLU A 40 -6.09 4.48 9.45
CA GLU A 40 -5.87 4.59 8.00
C GLU A 40 -5.27 3.31 7.44
N LEU A 41 -4.27 2.74 8.12
CA LEU A 41 -3.67 1.47 7.76
C LEU A 41 -4.70 0.33 7.82
N ALA A 42 -5.55 0.31 8.85
CA ALA A 42 -6.61 -0.67 8.97
C ALA A 42 -7.62 -0.59 7.81
N LEU A 43 -8.06 0.61 7.43
CA LEU A 43 -8.96 0.82 6.28
C LEU A 43 -8.32 0.39 4.95
N LEU A 44 -7.04 0.70 4.77
CA LEU A 44 -6.25 0.26 3.61
C LEU A 44 -6.15 -1.27 3.54
N MET A 45 -5.88 -1.92 4.68
CA MET A 45 -5.78 -3.38 4.75
C MET A 45 -7.15 -4.07 4.60
N HIS A 46 -8.21 -3.49 5.17
CA HIS A 46 -9.58 -3.98 5.01
C HIS A 46 -10.03 -3.95 3.55
N SER A 47 -9.72 -2.88 2.83
CA SER A 47 -10.03 -2.74 1.39
C SER A 47 -9.32 -3.78 0.51
N ILE A 48 -8.35 -4.50 1.07
CA ILE A 48 -7.50 -5.49 0.38
C ILE A 48 -7.80 -6.91 0.85
N CYS A 49 -8.46 -7.04 2.00
CA CYS A 49 -8.89 -8.30 2.54
C CYS A 49 -10.03 -8.86 1.68
N PRO A 50 -9.88 -10.03 1.05
CA PRO A 50 -10.96 -10.66 0.28
C PRO A 50 -12.16 -11.06 1.15
N CYS A 51 -12.06 -10.92 2.48
CA CYS A 51 -13.15 -11.16 3.43
C CYS A 51 -14.01 -9.91 3.68
N SER A 52 -13.72 -8.76 3.07
CA SER A 52 -14.55 -7.54 3.19
C SER A 52 -15.55 -7.39 2.03
N ASP A 53 -15.83 -8.48 1.32
CA ASP A 53 -17.15 -8.69 0.72
C ASP A 53 -18.12 -9.03 1.85
N ASP A 54 -18.43 -8.03 2.70
CA ASP A 54 -19.61 -8.06 3.57
C ASP A 54 -20.81 -7.79 2.65
N GLY A 55 -21.10 -8.79 1.84
CA GLY A 55 -22.22 -8.85 0.94
C GLY A 55 -23.18 -9.94 1.36
N GLU A 56 -23.57 -10.06 2.64
CA GLU A 56 -24.67 -10.95 3.04
C GLU A 56 -25.57 -10.32 4.12
N GLU A 57 -26.73 -9.84 3.62
CA GLU A 57 -28.05 -9.57 4.23
C GLU A 57 -28.35 -8.25 4.98
#